data_AF-F0Z606-F1
#
_entry.id   AF-F0Z606-F1
#
_cell.length_a   1.000
_cell.length_b   1.000
_cell.length_c   1.000
_cell.angle_alpha   90.00
_cell.angle_beta   90.00
_cell.angle_gamma   90.00
#
_symmetry.space_group_name_H-M   'P 1'
#
loop_
_entity.id
_entity.type
_entity.pdbx_description
1 polymer ?
#
loop_
_entity_poly.entity_id
_entity_poly.type
_entity_poly.pdbx_seq_one_letter_code
_entity_poly.pdbx_strand_id
1 'polypeptide(L)'
;METKLERIADKSAHENRPIFTSLYHLLNEELLLQCHKELSGKKAVGIDEITKEEYAQNLRINIRNLVKRLKNKAYKPKPTLRVYIPKANGKKRPLGIASYEDKIVQLGLKKILEAVYEPKFQENMYGFRPNRNCHMAIKELCISIV
;
A
#
# COMPACT_ATOMS: atom_id res chain seq x y z
N MET A 1 13.45 -2.62 19.13
CA MET A 1 14.24 -1.78 18.23
C MET A 1 13.21 -1.02 17.40
N GLU A 2 13.07 0.29 17.61
CA GLU A 2 12.02 1.10 16.99
C GLU A 2 12.28 1.25 15.48
N THR A 3 11.26 1.02 14.65
CA THR A 3 11.41 1.08 13.19
C THR A 3 11.43 2.53 12.70
N LYS A 4 12.02 2.78 11.52
CA LYS A 4 12.01 4.14 10.92
C LYS A 4 10.58 4.68 10.69
N LEU A 5 9.63 3.79 10.43
CA LEU A 5 8.23 4.16 10.23
C LEU A 5 7.54 4.53 11.55
N GLU A 6 7.85 3.85 12.66
CA GLU A 6 7.36 4.23 13.99
C GLU A 6 7.78 5.65 14.36
N ARG A 7 9.06 6.00 14.13
CA ARG A 7 9.55 7.38 14.36
C ARG A 7 8.84 8.43 13.50
N ILE A 8 8.45 8.08 12.27
CA ILE A 8 7.68 8.97 11.40
C ILE A 8 6.26 9.15 11.94
N ALA A 9 5.64 8.07 12.40
CA ALA A 9 4.32 8.10 13.01
C ALA A 9 4.31 8.91 14.31
N ASP A 10 5.31 8.73 15.17
CA ASP A 10 5.48 9.48 16.41
C ASP A 10 5.64 10.98 16.15
N LYS A 11 6.54 11.34 15.23
CA LYS A 11 6.70 12.74 14.79
C LYS A 11 5.39 13.30 14.24
N SER A 12 4.67 12.52 13.44
CA SER A 12 3.39 12.95 12.88
C SER A 12 2.32 13.14 13.95
N ALA A 13 2.29 12.31 14.98
CA ALA A 13 1.32 12.43 16.07
C ALA A 13 1.51 13.73 16.86
N HIS A 14 2.76 14.07 17.20
CA HIS A 14 3.06 15.12 18.18
C HIS A 14 3.33 16.51 17.59
N GLU A 15 3.73 16.60 16.30
CA GLU A 15 3.97 17.90 15.66
C GLU A 15 2.72 18.40 14.92
N ASN A 16 2.37 19.68 15.06
CA ASN A 16 1.21 20.25 14.35
C ASN A 16 1.36 20.22 12.82
N ARG A 17 2.57 20.46 12.30
CA ARG A 17 2.88 20.51 10.86
C ARG A 17 4.24 19.87 10.57
N PRO A 18 4.36 18.54 10.69
CA PRO A 18 5.62 17.86 10.49
C PRO A 18 6.09 18.01 9.04
N ILE A 19 7.36 18.35 8.85
CA ILE A 19 7.98 18.38 7.53
C ILE A 19 8.83 17.11 7.35
N PHE A 20 8.52 16.36 6.30
CA PHE A 20 9.29 15.19 5.86
C PHE A 20 9.96 15.52 4.52
N THR A 21 11.25 15.83 4.56
CA THR A 21 12.01 16.29 3.38
C THR A 21 12.33 15.15 2.40
N SER A 22 12.44 13.92 2.88
CA SER A 22 12.71 12.75 2.05
C SER A 22 12.10 11.50 2.65
N LEU A 23 11.05 10.98 2.00
CA LEU A 23 10.44 9.68 2.31
C LEU A 23 10.83 8.59 1.31
N TYR A 24 11.29 9.00 0.12
CA TYR A 24 11.54 8.09 -0.99
C TYR A 24 12.61 7.04 -0.70
N HIS A 25 13.60 7.38 0.13
CA HIS A 25 14.69 6.49 0.51
C HIS A 25 14.24 5.29 1.38
N LEU A 26 13.02 5.33 1.92
CA LEU A 26 12.42 4.25 2.70
C LEU A 26 12.01 3.07 1.81
N LEU A 27 11.82 3.28 0.50
CA LEU A 27 11.61 2.22 -0.50
C LEU A 27 12.94 1.48 -0.78
N ASN A 28 13.43 0.77 0.23
CA ASN A 28 14.69 0.03 0.21
C ASN A 28 14.44 -1.49 0.07
N GLU A 29 15.52 -2.27 -0.09
CA GLU A 29 15.42 -3.72 -0.32
C GLU A 29 14.67 -4.43 0.81
N GLU A 30 14.92 -4.04 2.07
CA GLU A 30 14.27 -4.63 3.24
C GLU A 30 12.75 -4.42 3.23
N LEU A 31 12.30 -3.17 3.05
CA LEU A 31 10.87 -2.85 3.00
C LEU A 31 10.18 -3.56 1.83
N LEU A 32 10.79 -3.59 0.65
CA LEU A 32 10.17 -4.22 -0.52
C LEU A 32 10.17 -5.76 -0.41
N LEU A 33 11.18 -6.37 0.23
CA LEU A 33 11.15 -7.79 0.58
C LEU A 33 10.03 -8.10 1.58
N GLN A 34 9.83 -7.25 2.59
CA GLN A 34 8.70 -7.39 3.51
C GLN A 34 7.36 -7.28 2.77
N CYS A 35 7.22 -6.30 1.88
CA CYS A 35 6.01 -6.14 1.07
C CYS A 35 5.74 -7.38 0.19
N HIS A 36 6.77 -7.97 -0.41
CA HIS A 36 6.63 -9.23 -1.14
C HIS A 36 6.08 -10.36 -0.24
N LYS A 37 6.57 -10.49 1.00
CA LYS A 37 6.09 -11.52 1.94
C LYS A 37 4.61 -11.34 2.27
N GLU A 38 4.19 -10.10 2.53
CA GLU A 38 2.82 -9.75 2.93
C GLU A 38 1.79 -9.85 1.78
N LEU A 39 2.21 -9.63 0.53
CA LEU A 39 1.31 -9.73 -0.62
C LEU A 39 0.78 -11.17 -0.81
N SER A 40 -0.52 -11.30 -1.04
CA SER A 40 -1.11 -12.61 -1.36
C SER A 40 -0.79 -13.04 -2.80
N GLY A 41 -0.35 -14.30 -2.98
CA GLY A 41 -0.13 -14.90 -4.29
C GLY A 41 -1.42 -15.24 -5.05
N LYS A 42 -2.58 -15.24 -4.36
CA LYS A 42 -3.88 -15.60 -4.96
C LYS A 42 -4.54 -14.46 -5.75
N LYS A 43 -3.90 -13.29 -5.82
CA LYS A 43 -4.46 -12.11 -6.51
C LYS A 43 -4.21 -12.21 -8.01
N ALA A 44 -5.17 -11.76 -8.82
CA ALA A 44 -5.04 -11.72 -10.27
C ALA A 44 -3.77 -10.97 -10.72
N VAL A 45 -3.15 -11.46 -11.79
CA VAL A 45 -1.92 -10.90 -12.38
C VAL A 45 -2.21 -9.66 -13.21
N GLY A 46 -1.19 -8.80 -13.36
CA GLY A 46 -1.30 -7.59 -14.17
C GLY A 46 -1.12 -7.87 -15.66
N ILE A 47 -0.89 -6.80 -16.44
CA ILE A 47 -0.75 -6.87 -17.90
C ILE A 47 0.45 -7.69 -18.37
N ASP A 48 1.43 -7.88 -17.50
CA ASP A 48 2.64 -8.67 -17.76
C ASP A 48 2.53 -10.13 -17.35
N GLU A 49 1.39 -10.53 -16.79
CA GLU A 49 1.07 -11.92 -16.42
C GLU A 49 2.01 -12.59 -15.39
N ILE A 50 2.98 -11.84 -14.85
CA ILE A 50 3.93 -12.32 -13.85
C ILE A 50 3.22 -12.61 -12.52
N THR A 51 3.36 -13.83 -12.03
CA THR A 51 2.83 -14.29 -10.74
C THR A 51 3.77 -13.95 -9.57
N LYS A 52 3.28 -14.09 -8.32
CA LYS A 52 4.12 -13.93 -7.13
C LYS A 52 5.24 -14.98 -7.12
N GLU A 53 4.89 -16.21 -7.47
CA GLU A 53 5.74 -17.39 -7.47
C GLU A 53 6.85 -17.26 -8.52
N GLU A 54 6.50 -16.84 -9.74
CA GLU A 54 7.47 -16.57 -10.81
C GLU A 54 8.42 -15.44 -10.42
N TYR A 55 7.90 -14.32 -9.91
CA TYR A 55 8.74 -13.21 -9.44
C TYR A 55 9.68 -13.63 -8.30
N ALA A 56 9.25 -14.59 -7.46
CA ALA A 56 10.01 -15.08 -6.32
C ALA A 56 11.21 -15.95 -6.72
N GLN A 57 11.23 -16.54 -7.92
CA GLN A 57 12.34 -17.40 -8.39
C GLN A 57 13.69 -16.66 -8.34
N ASN A 58 13.69 -15.37 -8.67
CA ASN A 58 14.88 -14.49 -8.62
C ASN A 58 14.67 -13.31 -7.65
N LEU A 59 13.96 -13.53 -6.54
CA LEU A 59 13.43 -12.48 -5.67
C LEU A 59 14.47 -11.40 -5.30
N ARG A 60 15.63 -11.80 -4.77
CA ARG A 60 16.66 -10.85 -4.31
C ARG A 60 17.20 -9.99 -5.45
N ILE A 61 17.42 -10.58 -6.62
CA ILE A 61 17.92 -9.87 -7.80
C ILE A 61 16.84 -8.91 -8.31
N ASN A 62 15.59 -9.37 -8.40
CA ASN A 62 14.47 -8.57 -8.84
C ASN A 62 14.26 -7.33 -7.95
N ILE A 63 14.23 -7.52 -6.61
CA ILE A 63 14.08 -6.42 -5.65
C ILE A 63 15.26 -5.46 -5.70
N ARG A 64 16.51 -5.95 -5.78
CA ARG A 64 17.69 -5.08 -5.89
C ARG A 64 17.65 -4.22 -7.15
N ASN A 65 17.28 -4.83 -8.28
CA ASN A 65 17.13 -4.11 -9.55
C ASN A 65 16.00 -3.08 -9.49
N LEU A 66 14.86 -3.42 -8.86
CA LEU A 66 13.76 -2.50 -8.62
C LEU A 66 14.20 -1.30 -7.78
N VAL A 67 14.88 -1.53 -6.65
CA VAL A 67 15.40 -0.46 -5.78
C VAL A 67 16.38 0.42 -6.54
N LYS A 68 17.26 -0.15 -7.36
CA LYS A 68 18.17 0.62 -8.23
C LYS A 68 17.39 1.51 -9.20
N ARG A 69 16.37 0.98 -9.87
CA ARG A 69 15.51 1.76 -10.77
C ARG A 69 14.75 2.87 -10.04
N LEU A 70 14.23 2.59 -8.84
CA LEU A 70 13.56 3.58 -8.00
C LEU A 70 14.52 4.71 -7.62
N LYS A 71 15.69 4.38 -7.05
CA LYS A 71 16.70 5.38 -6.63
C LYS A 71 17.15 6.28 -7.78
N ASN A 72 17.34 5.72 -8.96
CA ASN A 72 17.76 6.45 -10.16
C ASN A 72 16.60 7.12 -10.91
N LYS A 73 15.37 7.11 -10.36
CA LYS A 73 14.15 7.66 -10.98
C LYS A 73 13.83 7.08 -12.37
N ALA A 74 14.31 5.86 -12.62
CA ALA A 74 14.11 5.12 -13.87
C ALA A 74 12.94 4.12 -13.79
N TYR A 75 12.39 3.87 -12.60
CA TYR A 75 11.20 3.04 -12.42
C TYR A 75 9.99 3.70 -13.09
N LYS A 76 9.37 2.99 -14.03
CA LYS A 76 8.11 3.37 -14.67
C LYS A 76 7.10 2.25 -14.40
N PRO A 77 5.99 2.52 -13.71
CA PRO A 77 4.95 1.52 -13.49
C PRO A 77 4.36 1.07 -14.82
N LYS A 78 3.93 -0.19 -14.89
CA LYS A 78 3.28 -0.72 -16.09
C LYS A 78 1.82 -0.22 -16.17
N PRO A 79 1.23 -0.18 -17.36
CA PRO A 79 -0.19 0.09 -17.52
C PRO A 79 -1.02 -0.90 -16.68
N THR A 80 -2.06 -0.38 -16.02
CA THR A 80 -2.97 -1.22 -15.23
C THR A 80 -3.91 -2.01 -16.16
N LEU A 81 -3.98 -3.32 -15.97
CA LEU A 81 -4.89 -4.18 -16.74
C LEU A 81 -6.34 -3.89 -16.35
N ARG A 82 -7.19 -3.59 -17.34
CA ARG A 82 -8.62 -3.32 -17.14
C ARG A 82 -9.41 -4.60 -17.23
N VAL A 83 -10.12 -4.95 -16.16
CA VAL A 83 -11.05 -6.10 -16.12
C VAL A 83 -12.43 -5.63 -15.70
N TYR A 84 -13.47 -6.20 -16.28
CA TYR A 84 -14.86 -5.88 -15.93
C TYR A 84 -15.52 -7.05 -15.21
N ILE A 85 -16.01 -6.81 -13.99
CA ILE A 85 -16.79 -7.81 -13.24
C ILE A 85 -18.27 -7.38 -13.15
N PRO A 86 -19.21 -8.33 -13.12
CA PRO A 86 -20.63 -7.99 -12.99
C PRO A 86 -20.94 -7.37 -11.62
N LYS A 87 -21.84 -6.39 -11.60
CA LYS A 87 -22.52 -5.92 -10.39
C LYS A 87 -23.88 -6.63 -10.26
N ALA A 88 -24.43 -6.65 -9.05
CA ALA A 88 -25.77 -7.17 -8.79
C ALA A 88 -26.87 -6.48 -9.62
N ASN A 89 -26.67 -5.22 -10.02
CA ASN A 89 -27.64 -4.43 -10.78
C ASN A 89 -27.46 -4.52 -12.32
N GLY A 90 -26.80 -5.57 -12.83
CA GLY A 90 -26.58 -5.80 -14.26
C GLY A 90 -25.50 -4.92 -14.93
N LYS A 91 -25.05 -3.84 -14.28
CA LYS A 91 -23.92 -3.02 -14.78
C LYS A 91 -22.59 -3.73 -14.55
N LYS A 92 -21.53 -3.33 -15.27
CA LYS A 92 -20.16 -3.83 -15.04
C LYS A 92 -19.36 -2.87 -14.14
N ARG A 93 -18.58 -3.41 -13.20
CA ARG A 93 -17.59 -2.67 -12.40
C ARG A 93 -16.22 -2.81 -13.06
N PRO A 94 -15.58 -1.71 -13.47
CA PRO A 94 -14.21 -1.77 -13.95
C PRO A 94 -13.25 -1.92 -12.75
N LEU A 95 -12.36 -2.91 -12.83
CA LEU A 95 -11.23 -3.10 -11.93
C LEU A 95 -9.94 -2.76 -12.67
N GLY A 96 -8.97 -2.25 -11.92
CA GLY A 96 -7.60 -2.08 -12.39
C GLY A 96 -6.69 -3.07 -11.67
N ILE A 97 -5.99 -3.91 -12.42
CA ILE A 97 -5.05 -4.89 -11.87
C ILE A 97 -3.63 -4.46 -12.25
N ALA A 98 -2.86 -4.04 -11.24
CA ALA A 98 -1.46 -3.65 -11.42
C ALA A 98 -0.56 -4.89 -11.60
N SER A 99 0.56 -4.71 -12.30
CA SER A 99 1.64 -5.69 -12.39
C SER A 99 2.20 -6.03 -11.02
N TYR A 100 2.77 -7.23 -10.88
CA TYR A 100 3.18 -7.72 -9.57
C TYR A 100 4.24 -6.83 -8.91
N GLU A 101 5.23 -6.37 -9.68
CA GLU A 101 6.24 -5.44 -9.19
C GLU A 101 5.64 -4.11 -8.70
N ASP A 102 4.64 -3.60 -9.41
CA ASP A 102 3.95 -2.37 -9.03
C ASP A 102 3.15 -2.53 -7.73
N LYS A 103 2.57 -3.71 -7.48
CA LYS A 103 1.89 -4.02 -6.20
C LYS A 103 2.86 -3.97 -5.02
N ILE A 104 4.12 -4.42 -5.20
CA ILE A 104 5.16 -4.34 -4.16
C ILE A 104 5.46 -2.88 -3.84
N VAL A 105 5.68 -2.05 -4.87
CA VAL A 105 5.96 -0.62 -4.70
C VAL A 105 4.77 0.10 -4.06
N GLN A 106 3.54 -0.17 -4.51
CA GLN A 106 2.33 0.41 -3.96
C GLN A 106 2.13 0.06 -2.48
N LEU A 107 2.41 -1.19 -2.07
CA LEU A 107 2.33 -1.59 -0.67
C LEU A 107 3.41 -0.90 0.18
N GLY A 108 4.63 -0.79 -0.34
CA GLY A 108 5.71 -0.05 0.35
C GLY A 108 5.36 1.43 0.52
N LEU A 109 4.84 2.06 -0.52
CA LEU A 109 4.37 3.45 -0.47
C LEU A 109 3.21 3.60 0.51
N LYS A 110 2.24 2.67 0.50
CA LYS A 110 1.12 2.65 1.44
C LYS A 110 1.62 2.70 2.89
N LYS A 111 2.55 1.83 3.27
CA LYS A 111 3.11 1.78 4.63
C LYS A 111 3.77 3.10 5.06
N ILE A 112 4.52 3.72 4.14
CA ILE A 112 5.15 5.02 4.38
C ILE A 112 4.09 6.11 4.59
N LEU A 113 3.08 6.16 3.73
CA LEU A 113 2.01 7.16 3.83
C LEU A 113 1.11 6.93 5.05
N GLU A 114 0.81 5.67 5.41
CA GLU A 114 0.09 5.33 6.64
C GLU A 114 0.83 5.85 7.87
N ALA A 115 2.15 5.69 7.95
CA ALA A 115 2.94 6.25 9.05
C ALA A 115 2.81 7.79 9.15
N VAL A 116 2.63 8.48 8.02
CA VAL A 116 2.44 9.94 8.01
C VAL A 116 1.01 10.33 8.38
N TYR A 117 0.00 9.70 7.77
CA TYR A 117 -1.38 10.18 7.82
C TYR A 117 -2.23 9.53 8.92
N GLU A 118 -1.95 8.29 9.29
CA GLU A 118 -2.78 7.57 10.26
C GLU A 118 -2.90 8.30 11.61
N PRO A 119 -1.83 8.88 12.18
CA PRO A 119 -1.92 9.66 13.42
C PRO A 119 -2.68 10.99 13.29
N LYS A 120 -2.98 11.43 12.07
CA LYS A 120 -3.67 12.69 11.78
C LYS A 120 -5.14 12.52 11.45
N PHE A 121 -5.58 11.30 11.13
CA PHE A 121 -6.98 11.06 10.82
C PHE A 121 -7.86 11.22 12.07
N GLN A 122 -9.04 11.79 11.87
CA GLN A 122 -10.02 11.92 12.95
C GLN A 122 -10.55 10.55 13.37
N GLU A 123 -10.93 10.40 14.63
CA GLU A 123 -11.39 9.11 15.18
C GLU A 123 -12.65 8.57 14.47
N ASN A 124 -13.52 9.46 14.01
CA ASN A 124 -14.74 9.13 13.26
C ASN A 124 -14.50 8.77 11.78
N MET A 125 -13.25 8.72 11.32
CA MET A 125 -12.91 8.22 9.99
C MET A 125 -12.61 6.71 10.07
N TYR A 126 -13.39 5.88 9.38
CA TYR A 126 -13.26 4.41 9.47
C TYR A 126 -12.80 3.73 8.19
N GLY A 127 -12.89 4.41 7.04
CA GLY A 127 -12.63 3.81 5.73
C GLY A 127 -11.14 3.53 5.50
N PHE A 128 -10.81 2.31 5.09
CA PHE A 128 -9.47 1.90 4.63
C PHE A 128 -8.32 2.13 5.64
N ARG A 129 -8.62 2.23 6.92
CA ARG A 129 -7.63 2.42 7.99
C ARG A 129 -7.31 1.10 8.70
N PRO A 130 -6.07 0.92 9.19
CA PRO A 130 -5.72 -0.21 10.02
C PRO A 130 -6.59 -0.24 11.29
N ASN A 131 -7.05 -1.42 11.70
CA ASN A 131 -7.83 -1.62 12.93
C ASN A 131 -9.13 -0.78 13.02
N ARG A 132 -9.70 -0.38 11.88
CA ARG A 132 -11.00 0.27 11.75
C ARG A 132 -11.84 -0.48 10.72
N ASN A 133 -13.16 -0.53 10.90
CA ASN A 133 -14.07 -1.20 9.97
C ASN A 133 -15.46 -0.55 9.94
N CYS A 134 -16.30 -0.98 8.99
CA CYS A 134 -17.64 -0.42 8.80
C CYS A 134 -18.59 -0.66 9.99
N HIS A 135 -18.44 -1.78 10.72
CA HIS A 135 -19.28 -2.06 11.87
C HIS A 135 -18.99 -1.13 13.04
N MET A 136 -17.73 -0.72 13.24
CA MET A 136 -17.37 0.31 14.22
C MET A 136 -18.05 1.65 13.90
N ALA A 137 -18.09 2.04 12.62
CA ALA A 137 -18.76 3.26 12.18
C ALA A 137 -20.27 3.24 12.49
N ILE A 138 -20.94 2.11 12.21
CA ILE A 138 -22.35 1.92 12.52
C ILE A 138 -22.58 1.97 14.03
N LYS A 139 -21.72 1.31 14.81
CA LYS A 139 -21.84 1.29 16.28
C LYS A 139 -21.73 2.69 16.87
N GLU A 140 -20.75 3.48 16.42
CA GLU A 140 -20.59 4.87 16.86
C GLU A 140 -21.85 5.69 16.56
N LEU A 141 -22.36 5.60 15.33
CA LEU A 141 -23.59 6.30 14.93
C LEU A 141 -24.77 5.95 15.82
N CYS A 142 -24.94 4.67 16.18
CA CYS A 142 -26.02 4.23 17.06
C CYS A 142 -25.87 4.76 18.49
N ILE A 143 -24.64 4.94 18.98
CA ILE A 143 -24.38 5.47 20.32
C ILE A 143 -24.56 7.00 20.35
N SER A 144 -24.10 7.72 19.32
CA SER A 144 -24.13 9.18 19.30
C SER A 144 -25.51 9.81 19.01
N ILE A 145 -26.49 9.02 18.57
CA ILE A 145 -27.86 9.50 18.26
C ILE A 145 -28.81 9.38 19.48
N VAL A 146 -28.40 8.68 20.54
CA VAL A 146 -29.14 8.58 21.82
C VAL A 146 -28.60 9.60 22.80
#